data_AF-A0A176ZDV8-F1
#
_entry.id   AF-A0A176ZDV8-F1
#
_cell.length_a   1.000
_cell.length_b   1.000
_cell.length_c   1.000
_cell.angle_alpha   90.00
_cell.angle_beta   90.00
_cell.angle_gamma   90.00
#
_symmetry.space_group_name_H-M   'P 1'
#
loop_
_entity.id
_entity.type
_entity.pdbx_description
1 polymer ?
#
loop_
_entity_poly.entity_id
_entity_poly.type
_entity_poly.pdbx_seq_one_letter_code
_entity_poly.pdbx_strand_id
1 'polypeptide(L)'
;MAPHHLPFFLAPGSGVDPLMVVMGIFLVGTLLWVGTLYWKLHSLPERMAHKSQKLQFEFVAVLGIISLFTHMHIFWIAGLLLALIDIPDFGTPLRSIADSVEKIADATPGEEGEPAQPSPAPAGKPDAAREKEHSHA
;
A
#
# COMPACT_ATOMS: atom_id res chain seq x y z
N MET A 1 -1.12 18.87 68.72
CA MET A 1 -2.22 18.44 67.82
C MET A 1 -1.75 18.71 66.41
N ALA A 2 -1.48 17.66 65.62
CA ALA A 2 -1.00 17.82 64.25
C ALA A 2 -2.14 18.32 63.33
N PRO A 3 -1.86 19.08 62.26
CA PRO A 3 -2.89 19.66 61.41
C PRO A 3 -3.80 18.59 60.80
N HIS A 4 -5.12 18.79 60.88
CA HIS A 4 -6.15 17.84 60.43
C HIS A 4 -6.35 17.78 58.90
N HIS A 5 -5.49 18.41 58.10
CA HIS A 5 -5.47 18.24 56.65
C HIS A 5 -4.02 18.26 56.15
N LEU A 6 -3.51 17.10 55.75
CA LEU A 6 -2.33 17.05 54.90
C LEU A 6 -2.79 17.25 53.45
N PRO A 7 -2.09 18.05 52.65
CA PRO A 7 -2.42 18.23 51.24
C PRO A 7 -2.31 16.89 50.50
N PHE A 8 -3.17 16.70 49.49
CA PHE A 8 -3.38 15.42 48.81
C PHE A 8 -2.12 14.81 48.17
N PHE A 9 -1.09 15.62 47.92
CA PHE A 9 0.16 15.19 47.29
C PHE A 9 1.22 14.68 48.29
N LEU A 10 0.95 14.73 49.59
CA LEU A 10 1.82 14.16 50.61
C LEU A 10 1.27 12.83 51.10
N ALA A 11 2.15 11.83 51.21
CA ALA A 11 1.80 10.51 51.73
C ALA A 11 1.32 10.61 53.19
N PRO A 12 0.10 10.13 53.51
CA PRO A 12 -0.38 10.12 54.89
C PRO A 12 0.31 9.01 55.71
N GLY A 13 0.58 9.29 56.99
CA GLY A 13 1.19 8.32 57.92
C GLY A 13 0.32 7.11 58.26
N SER A 14 -0.90 7.03 57.71
CA SER A 14 -1.86 5.94 57.89
C SER A 14 -1.64 4.73 56.96
N GLY A 15 -0.58 4.75 56.13
CA GLY A 15 -0.02 3.55 55.51
C GLY A 15 -0.14 3.45 53.98
N VAL A 16 -1.19 3.99 53.36
CA VAL A 16 -1.37 3.96 51.89
C VAL A 16 -1.24 5.36 51.29
N ASP A 17 -0.26 5.52 50.40
CA ASP A 17 -0.04 6.73 49.60
C ASP A 17 -0.85 6.65 48.28
N PRO A 18 -1.91 7.48 48.11
CA PRO A 18 -2.73 7.45 46.91
C PRO A 18 -1.96 7.79 45.63
N LEU A 19 -0.95 8.67 45.69
CA LEU A 19 -0.17 9.03 44.50
C LEU A 19 0.71 7.87 44.05
N MET A 20 1.31 7.14 45.01
CA MET A 20 2.07 5.93 44.72
C MET A 20 1.19 4.88 44.03
N VAL A 21 -0.05 4.68 44.49
CA VAL A 21 -0.98 3.72 43.89
C VAL A 21 -1.39 4.15 42.48
N VAL A 22 -1.78 5.41 42.29
CA VAL A 22 -2.15 5.94 40.96
C VAL A 22 -0.99 5.83 39.99
N MET A 23 0.23 6.14 40.43
CA MET A 23 1.41 6.03 39.58
C MET A 23 1.78 4.58 39.28
N GLY A 24 1.62 3.67 40.23
CA GLY A 24 1.75 2.23 39.98
C GLY A 24 0.78 1.75 38.89
N ILE A 25 -0.50 2.13 38.97
CA ILE A 25 -1.50 1.78 37.95
C ILE A 25 -1.15 2.42 36.60
N PHE A 26 -0.75 3.68 36.59
CA PHE A 26 -0.35 4.38 35.37
C PHE A 26 0.86 3.72 34.70
N LEU A 27 1.88 3.33 35.48
CA LEU A 27 3.06 2.65 34.97
C LEU A 27 2.69 1.31 34.33
N VAL A 28 1.87 0.51 35.02
CA VAL A 28 1.39 -0.78 34.48
C VAL A 28 0.58 -0.57 33.21
N GLY A 29 -0.36 0.39 33.21
CA GLY A 29 -1.16 0.74 32.03
C GLY A 29 -0.30 1.18 30.84
N THR A 30 0.68 2.05 31.10
CA THR A 30 1.63 2.53 30.07
C THR A 30 2.46 1.38 29.53
N LEU A 31 2.94 0.47 30.39
CA LEU A 31 3.73 -0.67 29.96
C LEU A 31 2.92 -1.64 29.09
N LEU A 32 1.67 -1.93 29.46
CA LEU A 32 0.76 -2.74 28.65
C LEU A 32 0.43 -2.06 27.31
N TRP A 33 0.23 -0.74 27.32
CA TRP A 33 -0.05 0.04 26.11
C TRP A 33 1.16 0.06 25.16
N VAL A 34 2.37 0.35 25.66
CA VAL A 34 3.60 0.30 24.85
C VAL A 34 3.90 -1.12 24.39
N GLY A 35 3.69 -2.13 25.24
CA GLY A 35 3.91 -3.53 24.89
C GLY A 35 2.99 -4.02 23.77
N THR A 36 1.69 -3.67 23.83
CA THR A 36 0.74 -3.98 22.75
C THR A 36 1.05 -3.22 21.47
N LEU A 37 1.49 -1.96 21.58
CA LEU A 37 1.98 -1.18 20.43
C LEU A 37 3.21 -1.84 19.80
N TYR A 38 4.17 -2.32 20.59
CA TYR A 38 5.35 -3.03 20.12
C TYR A 38 5.00 -4.29 19.33
N TRP A 39 4.09 -5.14 19.85
CA TRP A 39 3.61 -6.31 19.10
C TRP A 39 2.89 -5.94 17.80
N LYS A 40 2.15 -4.82 17.79
CA LYS A 40 1.49 -4.30 16.58
C LYS A 40 2.49 -3.76 15.54
N LEU A 41 3.58 -3.15 16.00
CA LEU A 41 4.70 -2.69 15.18
C LEU A 41 5.53 -3.86 14.65
N HIS A 42 5.63 -4.97 15.39
CA HIS A 42 6.38 -6.16 14.94
C HIS A 42 5.60 -7.02 13.94
N SER A 43 4.27 -7.04 14.02
CA SER A 43 3.39 -7.72 13.04
C SER A 43 3.07 -6.87 11.80
N LEU A 44 3.42 -5.58 11.84
CA LEU A 44 3.29 -4.62 10.74
C LEU A 44 4.13 -5.00 9.50
N PRO A 45 5.43 -5.33 9.64
CA PRO A 45 6.27 -5.85 8.57
C PRO A 45 5.69 -7.11 7.90
N GLU A 46 5.12 -8.02 8.72
CA GLU A 46 4.60 -9.30 8.27
C GLU A 46 3.37 -9.14 7.36
N ARG A 47 2.40 -8.28 7.74
CA ARG A 47 1.20 -8.07 6.92
C ARG A 47 1.45 -7.35 5.59
N MET A 48 2.56 -6.60 5.49
CA MET A 48 2.94 -5.91 4.25
C MET A 48 3.63 -6.84 3.24
N ALA A 49 4.16 -7.98 3.69
CA ALA A 49 4.73 -8.98 2.79
C ALA A 49 3.69 -9.50 1.76
N HIS A 50 2.40 -9.41 2.07
CA HIS A 50 1.32 -9.84 1.17
C HIS A 50 0.82 -8.75 0.19
N LYS A 51 1.19 -7.47 0.35
CA LYS A 51 0.72 -6.34 -0.51
C LYS A 51 1.66 -5.96 -1.67
N SER A 52 2.65 -6.79 -1.99
CA SER A 52 3.42 -6.75 -3.26
C SER A 52 4.32 -5.53 -3.53
N GLN A 53 4.61 -4.68 -2.55
CA GLN A 53 5.64 -3.61 -2.66
C GLN A 53 7.05 -4.20 -2.38
N LYS A 54 7.59 -5.02 -3.30
CA LYS A 54 8.90 -5.68 -3.14
C LYS A 54 10.02 -4.70 -2.74
N LEU A 55 10.04 -3.50 -3.33
CA LEU A 55 11.06 -2.47 -3.06
C LEU A 55 10.93 -1.88 -1.65
N GLN A 56 9.72 -1.63 -1.15
CA GLN A 56 9.52 -1.05 0.18
C GLN A 56 10.05 -2.00 1.27
N PHE A 57 9.83 -3.31 1.12
CA PHE A 57 10.34 -4.30 2.06
C PHE A 57 11.87 -4.39 2.05
N GLU A 58 12.50 -4.33 0.88
CA GLU A 58 13.97 -4.31 0.76
C GLU A 58 14.58 -3.10 1.47
N PHE A 59 14.05 -1.89 1.26
CA PHE A 59 14.54 -0.69 1.96
C PHE A 59 14.37 -0.80 3.47
N VAL A 60 13.20 -1.24 3.95
CA VAL A 60 12.94 -1.43 5.39
C VAL A 60 13.89 -2.47 5.99
N ALA A 61 14.15 -3.58 5.30
CA ALA A 61 15.07 -4.62 5.75
C ALA A 61 16.52 -4.13 5.82
N VAL A 62 17.00 -3.41 4.80
CA VAL A 62 18.35 -2.83 4.78
C VAL A 62 18.53 -1.81 5.90
N LEU A 63 17.56 -0.92 6.12
CA LEU A 63 17.60 0.05 7.22
C LEU A 63 17.63 -0.64 8.59
N GLY A 64 16.88 -1.73 8.77
CA GLY A 64 16.89 -2.52 10.00
C GLY A 64 18.25 -3.17 10.27
N ILE A 65 18.87 -3.76 9.25
CA ILE A 65 20.21 -4.37 9.36
C ILE A 65 21.25 -3.29 9.69
N ILE A 66 21.20 -2.13 9.02
CA ILE A 66 22.09 -1.00 9.32
C ILE A 66 21.91 -0.54 10.76
N SER A 67 20.67 -0.43 11.24
CA SER A 67 20.37 -0.06 12.63
C SER A 67 20.97 -1.04 13.63
N LEU A 68 20.87 -2.34 13.38
CA LEU A 68 21.46 -3.39 14.24
C LEU A 68 22.98 -3.34 14.24
N PHE A 69 23.60 -3.17 13.07
CA PHE A 69 25.05 -3.12 12.96
C PHE A 69 25.62 -1.88 13.66
N THR A 70 25.00 -0.73 13.46
CA THR A 70 25.47 0.56 14.00
C THR A 70 24.98 0.85 15.41
N HIS A 71 24.01 0.09 15.94
CA HIS A 71 23.26 0.39 17.17
C HIS A 71 22.59 1.77 17.17
N MET A 72 22.40 2.37 16.00
CA MET A 72 21.73 3.67 15.86
C MET A 72 20.23 3.46 15.67
N HIS A 73 19.45 3.76 16.70
CA HIS A 73 17.98 3.61 16.68
C HIS A 73 17.28 4.47 15.63
N ILE A 74 17.92 5.54 15.14
CA ILE A 74 17.33 6.42 14.12
C ILE A 74 17.00 5.66 12.82
N PHE A 75 17.84 4.70 12.42
CA PHE A 75 17.61 3.90 11.21
C PHE A 75 16.44 2.93 11.38
N TRP A 76 16.28 2.36 12.58
CA TRP A 76 15.12 1.53 12.90
C TRP A 76 13.83 2.35 12.92
N ILE A 77 13.84 3.53 13.54
CA ILE A 77 12.69 4.45 13.55
C ILE A 77 12.33 4.88 12.13
N ALA A 78 13.33 5.24 11.31
CA ALA A 78 13.12 5.63 9.92
C ALA A 78 12.52 4.48 9.09
N GLY A 79 13.01 3.24 9.27
CA GLY A 79 12.45 2.05 8.62
C GLY A 79 11.00 1.80 9.03
N LEU A 80 10.66 1.98 10.30
CA LEU A 80 9.27 1.88 10.78
C LEU A 80 8.37 3.00 10.23
N LEU A 81 8.86 4.24 10.19
CA LEU A 81 8.11 5.36 9.59
C LEU A 81 7.84 5.10 8.11
N LEU A 82 8.86 4.63 7.38
CA LEU A 82 8.76 4.28 5.96
C LEU A 82 7.79 3.11 5.72
N ALA A 83 7.71 2.18 6.67
CA ALA A 83 6.74 1.09 6.66
C ALA A 83 5.30 1.55 6.96
N LEU A 84 5.10 2.67 7.66
CA LEU A 84 3.77 3.20 7.94
C LEU A 84 3.16 3.99 6.77
N ILE A 85 3.99 4.48 5.86
CA ILE A 85 3.58 5.27 4.70
C ILE A 85 3.53 4.35 3.49
N ASP A 86 2.38 4.24 2.85
CA ASP A 86 2.25 3.51 1.58
C ASP A 86 2.94 4.32 0.46
N ILE A 87 4.10 3.85 0.02
CA ILE A 87 4.78 4.41 -1.16
C ILE A 87 4.13 3.81 -2.40
N PRO A 88 3.72 4.62 -3.41
CA PRO A 88 3.12 4.08 -4.63
C PRO A 88 4.12 3.22 -5.41
N ASP A 89 3.61 2.18 -6.10
CA ASP A 89 4.43 1.31 -6.94
C ASP A 89 4.92 2.06 -8.18
N PHE A 90 6.17 2.50 -8.15
CA PHE A 90 6.83 3.16 -9.27
C PHE A 90 7.40 2.17 -10.31
N GLY A 91 7.47 0.88 -9.98
CA GLY A 91 8.02 -0.15 -10.87
C GLY A 91 7.07 -0.52 -12.00
N THR A 92 5.77 -0.66 -11.70
CA THR A 92 4.74 -1.01 -12.70
C THR A 92 4.66 0.01 -13.85
N PRO A 93 4.60 1.34 -13.59
CA PRO A 93 4.64 2.33 -14.67
C PRO A 93 5.94 2.28 -15.50
N LEU A 94 7.10 2.16 -14.85
CA LEU A 94 8.40 2.09 -15.55
C LEU A 94 8.49 0.87 -16.46
N ARG A 95 7.97 -0.28 -16.00
CA ARG A 95 7.92 -1.51 -16.81
C ARG A 95 7.00 -1.36 -18.00
N SER A 96 5.84 -0.72 -17.83
CA SER A 96 4.92 -0.44 -18.95
C SER A 96 5.54 0.46 -20.03
N ILE A 97 6.42 1.40 -19.63
CA ILE A 97 7.14 2.27 -20.57
C ILE A 97 8.20 1.45 -21.32
N ALA A 98 8.95 0.59 -20.63
CA ALA A 98 9.92 -0.30 -21.27
C ALA A 98 9.25 -1.24 -22.29
N ASP A 99 8.13 -1.88 -21.92
CA ASP A 99 7.36 -2.75 -22.81
C ASP A 99 6.78 -1.96 -24.01
N SER A 100 6.31 -0.73 -23.79
CA SER A 100 5.82 0.14 -24.87
C SER A 100 6.93 0.56 -25.82
N VAL A 101 8.13 0.84 -25.30
CA VAL A 101 9.31 1.20 -26.12
C VAL A 101 9.82 -0.01 -26.90
N GLU A 102 9.87 -1.19 -26.29
CA GLU A 102 10.22 -2.45 -26.96
C GLU A 102 9.27 -2.70 -28.15
N LYS A 103 7.96 -2.52 -27.95
CA LYS A 103 6.97 -2.66 -29.01
C LYS A 103 7.10 -1.62 -30.12
N ILE A 104 7.54 -0.40 -29.80
CA ILE A 104 7.81 0.66 -30.80
C ILE A 104 9.11 0.36 -31.56
N ALA A 105 10.12 -0.18 -30.88
CA ALA A 105 11.39 -0.58 -31.49
C ALA A 105 11.20 -1.78 -32.44
N ASP A 106 10.39 -2.77 -32.05
CA ASP A 106 9.97 -3.90 -32.90
C ASP A 106 9.02 -3.46 -34.03
N ALA A 107 8.29 -2.36 -33.86
CA ALA A 107 7.45 -1.77 -34.92
C ALA A 107 8.26 -0.95 -35.95
N THR A 108 9.60 -1.01 -35.93
CA THR A 108 10.42 -0.42 -37.01
C THR A 108 10.07 -1.09 -38.34
N PRO A 109 9.67 -0.34 -39.39
CA PRO A 109 9.12 -0.91 -40.63
C PRO A 109 10.20 -1.68 -41.39
N GLY A 110 10.13 -3.01 -41.29
CA GLY A 110 11.04 -3.91 -41.99
C GLY A 110 10.38 -5.19 -42.47
N GLU A 111 9.06 -5.34 -42.38
CA GLU A 111 8.33 -6.37 -43.10
C GLU A 111 7.00 -5.80 -43.60
N GLU A 112 6.97 -5.61 -44.91
CA GLU A 112 5.82 -5.27 -45.72
C GLU A 112 4.73 -6.31 -45.48
N GLY A 113 3.74 -5.96 -44.66
CA GLY A 113 2.43 -6.57 -44.73
C GLY A 113 1.81 -6.20 -46.07
N GLU A 114 2.00 -7.08 -47.04
CA GLU A 114 1.35 -7.15 -48.34
C GLU A 114 -0.05 -6.50 -48.33
N PRO A 115 -0.39 -5.60 -49.28
CA PRO A 115 -1.68 -4.94 -49.28
C PRO A 115 -2.75 -6.02 -49.43
N ALA A 116 -3.56 -6.21 -48.38
CA ALA A 116 -4.74 -7.05 -48.45
C ALA A 116 -5.61 -6.53 -49.60
N GLN A 117 -5.55 -7.27 -50.72
CA GLN A 117 -6.34 -7.03 -51.92
C GLN A 117 -7.82 -6.92 -51.52
N PRO A 118 -8.57 -5.94 -52.05
CA PRO A 118 -10.01 -5.89 -51.82
C PRO A 118 -10.64 -7.09 -52.54
N SER A 119 -11.04 -8.10 -51.76
CA SER A 119 -11.82 -9.23 -52.26
C SER A 119 -13.17 -8.73 -52.79
N PRO A 120 -13.69 -9.29 -53.90
CA PRO A 120 -14.72 -8.64 -54.70
C PRO A 120 -16.08 -8.67 -54.00
N ALA A 121 -16.80 -7.55 -54.10
CA ALA A 121 -18.17 -7.40 -53.67
C ALA A 121 -19.07 -8.52 -54.20
N PRO A 122 -19.99 -9.09 -53.39
CA PRO A 122 -21.02 -9.94 -53.93
C PRO A 122 -21.98 -9.07 -54.74
N ALA A 123 -22.00 -9.32 -56.05
CA ALA A 123 -22.96 -8.75 -56.99
C ALA A 123 -24.39 -9.13 -56.60
N GLY A 124 -25.04 -8.30 -55.80
CA GLY A 124 -26.49 -8.26 -55.66
C GLY A 124 -27.10 -7.67 -56.93
N LYS A 125 -27.74 -8.53 -57.73
CA LYS A 125 -28.50 -8.12 -58.92
C LYS A 125 -29.74 -7.30 -58.53
N PRO A 126 -30.24 -6.47 -59.47
CA PRO A 126 -30.93 -5.22 -59.19
C PRO A 126 -32.44 -5.39 -59.01
N ASP A 127 -33.00 -4.70 -58.01
CA ASP A 127 -34.43 -4.55 -57.85
C ASP A 127 -34.86 -3.19 -58.41
N ALA A 128 -35.28 -3.19 -59.67
CA ALA A 128 -36.01 -2.10 -60.30
C ALA A 128 -36.57 -2.53 -61.67
N ALA A 129 -37.77 -3.13 -61.69
CA ALA A 129 -38.61 -3.14 -62.89
C ALA A 129 -40.10 -3.40 -62.57
N ARG A 130 -40.86 -2.30 -62.54
CA ARG A 130 -42.23 -2.12 -63.08
C ARG A 130 -43.37 -3.04 -62.61
N GLU A 131 -44.25 -2.42 -61.80
CA GLU A 131 -45.65 -2.12 -62.16
C GLU A 131 -46.26 -2.86 -63.37
N LYS A 132 -47.26 -3.71 -63.09
CA LYS A 132 -48.54 -3.87 -63.83
C LYS A 132 -49.49 -4.85 -63.12
N GLU A 133 -50.49 -4.27 -62.45
CA GLU A 133 -51.93 -4.58 -62.56
C GLU A 133 -52.36 -6.02 -62.95
N HIS A 134 -53.06 -6.74 -62.06
CA HIS A 134 -54.32 -7.41 -62.41
C HIS A 134 -55.15 -7.85 -61.18
N SER A 135 -56.45 -7.62 -61.33
CA SER A 135 -57.59 -7.70 -60.42
C SER A 135 -58.13 -9.13 -60.16
N HIS A 136 -59.13 -9.21 -59.25
CA HIS A 136 -60.11 -10.30 -58.99
C HIS A 136 -59.66 -11.36 -57.94
N ALA A 137 -60.44 -11.73 -56.92
CA ALA A 137 -61.89 -11.75 -56.72
C ALA A 137 -62.27 -11.57 -55.24
#